data_AF-A0A6L6PLE1-F1
#
_entry.id   AF-A0A6L6PLE1-F1
#
_cell.length_a   1.000
_cell.length_b   1.000
_cell.length_c   1.000
_cell.angle_alpha   90.00
_cell.angle_beta   90.00
_cell.angle_gamma   90.00
#
_symmetry.space_group_name_H-M   'P 1'
#
loop_
_entity.id
_entity.type
_entity.pdbx_description
1 polymer ?
#
loop_
_entity_poly.entity_id
_entity_poly.type
_entity_poly.pdbx_seq_one_letter_code
_entity_poly.pdbx_strand_id
1 'polypeptide(L)'
;MKQRFWKTLTLCFALLLALPAPSWAAGYTQTRYPIVLVHGLFGFDSVGPVDYFYGIAAALRSGGADVYVTQVSAANSTEVRGEQLLLQVKQILAATGASKVNLVGHSHGGPTSRYVASVRPDLVASVTSVGGVNKGSRVADVLIGAVPDVTYGVANAVSGFISFLSGSPTLPQNARAAATSLSTAGTLAFNSRHPQGVPTSACGEGDYQVKGVYYFSWSGAQPYTNALDASDPVLALTALAFNGAKNDGLVSSCSSHLGRVIRDDYALNHLDEVNQLIGITNLFETNPVTIYRQQANRLQGLGL
;
A
#
# COMPACT_ATOMS: atom_id res chain seq x y z
N MET A 1 -14.88 -55.16 -40.51
CA MET A 1 -14.75 -53.69 -40.57
C MET A 1 -15.22 -52.98 -39.30
N LYS A 2 -16.41 -53.26 -38.76
CA LYS A 2 -16.96 -52.58 -37.57
C LYS A 2 -16.07 -52.62 -36.31
N GLN A 3 -15.45 -53.76 -35.99
CA GLN A 3 -14.59 -53.86 -34.79
C GLN A 3 -13.25 -53.12 -34.90
N ARG A 4 -12.68 -52.97 -36.11
CA ARG A 4 -11.47 -52.16 -36.32
C ARG A 4 -11.79 -50.68 -36.12
N PHE A 5 -12.92 -50.21 -36.65
CA PHE A 5 -13.40 -48.83 -36.50
C PHE A 5 -13.60 -48.44 -35.02
N TRP A 6 -14.19 -49.32 -34.21
CA TRP A 6 -14.42 -49.05 -32.79
C TRP A 6 -13.12 -49.02 -31.97
N LYS A 7 -12.13 -49.85 -32.33
CA LYS A 7 -10.80 -49.87 -31.70
C LYS A 7 -9.98 -48.62 -32.05
N THR A 8 -10.02 -48.13 -33.29
CA THR A 8 -9.37 -46.85 -33.63
C THR A 8 -10.06 -45.67 -32.96
N LEU A 9 -11.39 -45.68 -32.86
CA LEU A 9 -12.14 -44.60 -32.21
C LEU A 9 -11.84 -44.49 -30.71
N THR A 10 -11.71 -45.62 -30.00
CA THR A 10 -11.33 -45.65 -28.59
C THR A 10 -9.88 -45.21 -28.37
N LEU A 11 -8.95 -45.57 -29.27
CA LEU A 11 -7.56 -45.10 -29.20
C LEU A 11 -7.45 -43.58 -29.42
N CYS A 12 -8.21 -43.02 -30.36
CA CYS A 12 -8.27 -41.57 -30.60
C CYS A 12 -8.87 -40.82 -29.40
N PHE A 13 -9.89 -41.36 -28.74
CA PHE A 13 -10.51 -40.73 -27.56
C PHE A 13 -9.60 -40.76 -26.33
N ALA A 14 -8.81 -41.83 -26.16
CA ALA A 14 -7.81 -41.92 -25.09
C ALA A 14 -6.62 -40.95 -25.31
N LEU A 15 -6.22 -40.70 -26.57
CA LEU A 15 -5.17 -39.70 -26.87
C LEU A 15 -5.64 -38.25 -26.64
N LEU A 16 -6.93 -37.95 -26.83
CA LEU A 16 -7.51 -36.62 -26.58
C LEU A 16 -7.58 -36.26 -25.09
N LEU A 17 -7.65 -37.26 -24.20
CA LEU A 17 -7.60 -37.07 -22.74
C LEU A 17 -6.18 -36.93 -22.18
N ALA A 18 -5.15 -37.21 -23.00
CA ALA A 18 -3.74 -37.08 -22.65
C ALA A 18 -3.13 -35.74 -23.12
N LEU A 19 -3.92 -34.88 -23.76
CA LEU A 19 -3.50 -33.51 -24.01
C LEU A 19 -3.47 -32.79 -22.66
N PRO A 20 -2.32 -32.23 -22.22
CA PRO A 20 -2.34 -31.33 -21.08
C PRO A 20 -3.36 -30.24 -21.41
N ALA A 21 -4.33 -30.04 -20.52
CA ALA A 21 -5.16 -28.85 -20.59
C ALA A 21 -4.22 -27.66 -20.78
N PRO A 22 -4.51 -26.71 -21.67
CA PRO A 22 -3.68 -25.53 -21.78
C PRO A 22 -3.61 -24.92 -20.39
N SER A 23 -2.46 -25.04 -19.72
CA SER A 23 -2.18 -24.24 -18.54
C SER A 23 -2.04 -22.85 -19.11
N TRP A 24 -3.13 -22.09 -19.13
CA TRP A 24 -3.03 -20.66 -19.38
C TRP A 24 -2.06 -20.18 -18.31
N ALA A 25 -0.85 -19.80 -18.71
CA ALA A 25 0.14 -19.33 -17.77
C ALA A 25 -0.54 -18.20 -16.99
N ALA A 26 -0.67 -18.36 -15.67
CA ALA A 26 -1.29 -17.34 -14.84
C ALA A 26 -0.59 -16.01 -15.15
N GLY A 27 -1.37 -14.95 -15.29
CA GLY A 27 -0.82 -13.62 -15.59
C GLY A 27 0.24 -13.23 -14.55
N TYR A 28 1.22 -12.41 -14.92
CA TYR A 28 2.36 -12.05 -14.07
C TYR A 28 1.98 -11.52 -12.67
N THR A 29 0.83 -10.87 -12.54
CA THR A 29 0.32 -10.31 -11.28
C THR A 29 -0.92 -11.05 -10.76
N GLN A 30 -1.31 -12.16 -11.38
CA GLN A 30 -2.52 -12.91 -11.05
C GLN A 30 -2.38 -13.65 -9.71
N THR A 31 -2.74 -12.96 -8.64
CA THR A 31 -2.82 -13.50 -7.27
C THR A 31 -4.05 -14.37 -7.09
N ARG A 32 -4.02 -15.25 -6.08
CA ARG A 32 -5.17 -16.08 -5.67
C ARG A 32 -6.28 -15.25 -5.05
N TYR A 33 -5.92 -14.25 -4.25
CA TYR A 33 -6.84 -13.35 -3.56
C TYR A 33 -6.80 -11.95 -4.16
N PRO A 34 -7.94 -11.24 -4.29
CA PRO A 34 -7.98 -9.90 -4.84
C PRO A 34 -7.02 -8.94 -4.13
N ILE A 35 -6.37 -8.07 -4.91
CA ILE A 35 -5.54 -6.98 -4.40
C ILE A 35 -6.43 -5.78 -4.09
N VAL A 36 -6.35 -5.27 -2.87
CA VAL A 36 -7.13 -4.11 -2.41
C VAL A 36 -6.17 -2.98 -2.09
N LEU A 37 -6.22 -1.90 -2.89
CA LEU A 37 -5.39 -0.72 -2.74
C LEU A 37 -6.05 0.27 -1.77
N VAL A 38 -5.30 0.65 -0.74
CA VAL A 38 -5.77 1.51 0.36
C VAL A 38 -4.94 2.79 0.40
N HIS A 39 -5.57 3.91 0.04
CA HIS A 39 -4.90 5.20 -0.04
C HIS A 39 -4.50 5.76 1.34
N GLY A 40 -3.63 6.76 1.36
CA GLY A 40 -3.15 7.45 2.57
C GLY A 40 -4.02 8.63 3.05
N LEU A 41 -3.40 9.53 3.81
CA LEU A 41 -3.98 10.80 4.22
C LEU A 41 -4.28 11.66 2.99
N PHE A 42 -5.44 12.29 2.97
CA PHE A 42 -5.98 13.06 1.83
C PHE A 42 -6.06 12.29 0.51
N GLY A 43 -5.99 10.96 0.56
CA GLY A 43 -6.19 10.15 -0.63
C GLY A 43 -7.62 10.22 -1.13
N PHE A 44 -7.74 10.10 -2.45
CA PHE A 44 -8.96 10.15 -3.23
C PHE A 44 -8.94 8.92 -4.16
N ASP A 45 -10.10 8.47 -4.64
CA ASP A 45 -10.11 7.45 -5.70
C ASP A 45 -9.58 8.06 -7.00
N SER A 46 -10.28 9.08 -7.52
CA SER A 46 -9.88 9.86 -8.69
C SER A 46 -10.31 11.33 -8.56
N VAL A 47 -9.47 12.26 -9.02
CA VAL A 47 -9.84 13.67 -9.26
C VAL A 47 -9.76 13.92 -10.76
N GLY A 48 -10.92 13.93 -11.44
CA GLY A 48 -10.96 13.94 -12.90
C GLY A 48 -10.27 12.68 -13.47
N PRO A 49 -9.30 12.80 -14.40
CA PRO A 49 -8.60 11.66 -14.98
C PRO A 49 -7.43 11.13 -14.11
N VAL A 50 -7.18 11.72 -12.94
CA VAL A 50 -6.01 11.39 -12.12
C VAL A 50 -6.41 10.49 -10.96
N ASP A 51 -5.90 9.26 -10.98
CA ASP A 51 -6.03 8.29 -9.88
C ASP A 51 -4.95 8.52 -8.81
N TYR A 52 -5.25 8.27 -7.54
CA TYR A 52 -4.23 8.31 -6.47
C TYR A 52 -3.10 7.32 -6.72
N PHE A 53 -3.46 6.07 -7.03
CA PHE A 53 -2.52 5.02 -7.45
C PHE A 53 -2.28 5.11 -8.97
N TYR A 54 -1.57 6.15 -9.40
CA TYR A 54 -1.52 6.57 -10.81
C TYR A 54 -0.97 5.48 -11.74
N GLY A 55 -1.83 4.89 -12.58
CA GLY A 55 -1.48 3.80 -13.51
C GLY A 55 -1.21 2.43 -12.85
N ILE A 56 -1.17 2.36 -11.52
CA ILE A 56 -0.83 1.13 -10.77
C ILE A 56 -1.96 0.10 -10.87
N ALA A 57 -3.21 0.50 -10.60
CA ALA A 57 -4.35 -0.42 -10.66
C ALA A 57 -4.52 -1.01 -12.06
N ALA A 58 -4.38 -0.18 -13.11
CA ALA A 58 -4.45 -0.62 -14.49
C ALA A 58 -3.32 -1.60 -14.84
N ALA A 59 -2.09 -1.32 -14.41
CA ALA A 59 -0.94 -2.18 -14.66
C ALA A 59 -0.99 -3.51 -13.88
N LEU A 60 -1.59 -3.53 -12.70
CA LEU A 60 -1.85 -4.76 -11.96
C LEU A 60 -2.95 -5.60 -12.65
N ARG A 61 -4.04 -4.97 -13.10
CA ARG A 61 -5.11 -5.65 -13.86
C ARG A 61 -4.62 -6.21 -15.19
N SER A 62 -3.78 -5.48 -15.92
CA SER A 62 -3.22 -5.95 -17.20
C SER A 62 -2.30 -7.17 -17.05
N GLY A 63 -1.74 -7.38 -15.86
CA GLY A 63 -1.00 -8.60 -15.53
C GLY A 63 -1.86 -9.73 -14.98
N GLY A 64 -3.19 -9.58 -14.91
CA GLY A 64 -4.14 -10.62 -14.50
C GLY A 64 -4.63 -10.55 -13.05
N ALA A 65 -4.25 -9.53 -12.27
CA ALA A 65 -4.77 -9.36 -10.91
C ALA A 65 -6.22 -8.84 -10.90
N ASP A 66 -7.05 -9.37 -10.00
CA ASP A 66 -8.29 -8.69 -9.59
C ASP A 66 -7.92 -7.57 -8.61
N VAL A 67 -8.20 -6.32 -8.98
CA VAL A 67 -7.79 -5.14 -8.22
C VAL A 67 -8.97 -4.26 -7.87
N TYR A 68 -9.08 -3.92 -6.59
CA TYR A 68 -10.06 -2.99 -6.04
C TYR A 68 -9.35 -1.81 -5.39
N VAL A 69 -9.84 -0.60 -5.64
CA VAL A 69 -9.37 0.62 -4.96
C VAL A 69 -10.48 1.00 -3.98
N THR A 70 -10.13 1.16 -2.71
CA THR A 70 -11.10 1.48 -1.66
C THR A 70 -11.04 2.95 -1.29
N GLN A 71 -12.21 3.51 -0.98
CA GLN A 71 -12.34 4.90 -0.52
C GLN A 71 -12.59 4.91 0.98
N VAL A 72 -11.65 5.46 1.75
CA VAL A 72 -11.83 5.74 3.19
C VAL A 72 -11.76 7.24 3.44
N SER A 73 -12.13 7.69 4.64
CA SER A 73 -12.07 9.10 5.01
C SER A 73 -10.66 9.65 4.78
N ALA A 74 -10.51 10.61 3.87
CA ALA A 74 -9.26 11.29 3.56
C ALA A 74 -8.43 11.66 4.80
N ALA A 75 -9.05 12.20 5.85
CA ALA A 75 -8.44 12.47 7.14
C ALA A 75 -9.37 12.02 8.27
N ASN A 76 -8.97 11.02 9.06
CA ASN A 76 -9.62 10.65 10.32
C ASN A 76 -8.66 9.77 11.14
N SER A 77 -9.09 9.22 12.28
CA SER A 77 -8.28 8.25 13.01
C SER A 77 -8.06 6.96 12.21
N THR A 78 -6.97 6.25 12.51
CA THR A 78 -6.66 4.95 11.87
C THR A 78 -7.80 3.94 12.06
N GLU A 79 -8.43 3.92 13.23
CA GLU A 79 -9.52 2.99 13.55
C GLU A 79 -10.80 3.32 12.78
N VAL A 80 -11.18 4.60 12.66
CA VAL A 80 -12.36 4.99 11.86
C VAL A 80 -12.17 4.60 10.40
N ARG A 81 -10.99 4.88 9.85
CA ARG A 81 -10.62 4.45 8.49
C ARG A 81 -10.59 2.93 8.36
N GLY A 82 -10.11 2.24 9.39
CA GLY A 82 -10.03 0.78 9.44
C GLY A 82 -11.41 0.11 9.42
N GLU A 83 -12.39 0.65 10.13
CA GLU A 83 -13.77 0.16 10.09
C GLU A 83 -14.44 0.40 8.72
N GLN A 84 -14.18 1.55 8.10
CA GLN A 84 -14.63 1.84 6.73
C GLN A 84 -14.01 0.88 5.71
N LEU A 85 -12.71 0.58 5.85
CA LEU A 85 -12.03 -0.41 5.01
C LEU A 85 -12.60 -1.82 5.25
N LEU A 86 -12.82 -2.22 6.50
CA LEU A 86 -13.37 -3.53 6.84
C LEU A 86 -14.74 -3.76 6.19
N LEU A 87 -15.59 -2.73 6.13
CA LEU A 87 -16.88 -2.81 5.44
C LEU A 87 -16.69 -3.11 3.94
N GLN A 88 -15.79 -2.38 3.28
CA GLN A 88 -15.49 -2.58 1.86
C GLN A 88 -14.83 -3.94 1.58
N VAL A 89 -13.93 -4.41 2.44
CA VAL A 89 -13.34 -5.75 2.33
C VAL A 89 -14.43 -6.83 2.36
N LYS A 90 -15.41 -6.73 3.27
CA LYS A 90 -16.55 -7.66 3.30
C LYS A 90 -17.37 -7.62 2.01
N GLN A 91 -17.59 -6.42 1.44
CA GLN A 91 -18.31 -6.25 0.17
C GLN A 91 -17.54 -6.88 -1.00
N ILE A 92 -16.21 -6.67 -1.07
CA ILE A 92 -15.34 -7.26 -2.10
C ILE A 92 -15.37 -8.78 -2.01
N LEU A 93 -15.23 -9.35 -0.80
CA LEU A 93 -15.30 -10.80 -0.59
C LEU A 93 -16.67 -11.36 -0.99
N ALA A 94 -17.76 -10.67 -0.64
CA ALA A 94 -19.11 -11.07 -1.04
C ALA A 94 -19.32 -11.01 -2.57
N ALA A 95 -18.75 -10.02 -3.25
CA ALA A 95 -18.88 -9.83 -4.69
C ALA A 95 -18.01 -10.82 -5.50
N THR A 96 -16.84 -11.17 -5.00
CA THR A 96 -15.86 -12.02 -5.69
C THR A 96 -15.99 -13.51 -5.35
N GLY A 97 -16.57 -13.83 -4.18
CA GLY A 97 -16.53 -15.18 -3.61
C GLY A 97 -15.15 -15.59 -3.07
N ALA A 98 -14.16 -14.68 -3.08
CA ALA A 98 -12.88 -14.93 -2.46
C ALA A 98 -13.02 -15.08 -0.94
N SER A 99 -12.17 -15.89 -0.31
CA SER A 99 -12.19 -16.07 1.14
C SER A 99 -11.31 -15.07 1.89
N LYS A 100 -10.34 -14.44 1.19
CA LYS A 100 -9.42 -13.44 1.73
C LYS A 100 -9.10 -12.38 0.68
N VAL A 101 -8.46 -11.29 1.11
CA VAL A 101 -7.87 -10.25 0.26
C VAL A 101 -6.38 -10.03 0.57
N ASN A 102 -5.65 -9.50 -0.41
CA ASN A 102 -4.31 -8.94 -0.25
C ASN A 102 -4.42 -7.42 -0.10
N LEU A 103 -4.19 -6.88 1.09
CA LEU A 103 -4.23 -5.44 1.34
C LEU A 103 -2.89 -4.80 0.98
N VAL A 104 -2.91 -3.73 0.19
CA VAL A 104 -1.73 -2.90 -0.12
C VAL A 104 -2.05 -1.46 0.25
N GLY A 105 -1.43 -0.99 1.33
CA GLY A 105 -1.71 0.30 1.92
C GLY A 105 -0.54 1.26 1.80
N HIS A 106 -0.77 2.43 1.23
CA HIS A 106 0.23 3.50 1.15
C HIS A 106 0.06 4.51 2.29
N SER A 107 1.15 4.96 2.92
CA SER A 107 1.12 6.01 3.96
C SER A 107 0.19 5.64 5.11
N HIS A 108 -0.86 6.42 5.40
CA HIS A 108 -1.90 6.08 6.39
C HIS A 108 -2.68 4.80 6.04
N GLY A 109 -2.70 4.40 4.77
CA GLY A 109 -3.27 3.15 4.29
C GLY A 109 -2.58 1.91 4.87
N GLY A 110 -1.29 2.00 5.23
CA GLY A 110 -0.56 0.92 5.91
C GLY A 110 -1.17 0.58 7.28
N PRO A 111 -1.18 1.51 8.25
CA PRO A 111 -1.88 1.33 9.53
C PRO A 111 -3.38 1.02 9.39
N THR A 112 -4.06 1.62 8.41
CA THR A 112 -5.48 1.32 8.12
C THR A 112 -5.67 -0.16 7.74
N SER A 113 -4.79 -0.71 6.89
CA SER A 113 -4.81 -2.12 6.50
C SER A 113 -4.46 -3.05 7.67
N ARG A 114 -3.52 -2.64 8.52
CA ARG A 114 -3.15 -3.36 9.75
C ARG A 114 -4.30 -3.47 10.73
N TYR A 115 -5.14 -2.44 10.85
CA TYR A 115 -6.35 -2.50 11.67
C TYR A 115 -7.23 -3.69 11.25
N VAL A 116 -7.58 -3.76 9.96
CA VAL A 116 -8.42 -4.84 9.40
C VAL A 116 -7.79 -6.21 9.64
N ALA A 117 -6.50 -6.36 9.34
CA ALA A 117 -5.78 -7.61 9.55
C ALA A 117 -5.69 -8.01 11.02
N SER A 118 -5.62 -7.04 11.94
CA SER A 118 -5.59 -7.31 13.38
C SER A 118 -6.95 -7.78 13.92
N VAL A 119 -8.07 -7.18 13.44
CA VAL A 119 -9.41 -7.48 13.97
C VAL A 119 -10.09 -8.63 13.24
N ARG A 120 -9.77 -8.84 11.95
CA ARG A 120 -10.31 -9.89 11.08
C ARG A 120 -9.19 -10.57 10.25
N PRO A 121 -8.21 -11.22 10.90
CA PRO A 121 -7.13 -11.93 10.21
C PRO A 121 -7.64 -13.08 9.32
N ASP A 122 -8.85 -13.57 9.58
CA ASP A 122 -9.54 -14.57 8.77
C ASP A 122 -9.89 -14.07 7.37
N LEU A 123 -10.05 -12.75 7.17
CA LEU A 123 -10.39 -12.13 5.88
C LEU A 123 -9.16 -11.61 5.11
N VAL A 124 -7.97 -11.68 5.71
CA VAL A 124 -6.75 -11.08 5.13
C VAL A 124 -5.72 -12.16 4.86
N ALA A 125 -5.17 -12.17 3.65
CA ALA A 125 -4.08 -13.05 3.24
C ALA A 125 -2.73 -12.37 3.46
N SER A 126 -2.62 -11.10 3.06
CA SER A 126 -1.43 -10.30 3.28
C SER A 126 -1.75 -8.82 3.55
N VAL A 127 -0.81 -8.15 4.21
CA VAL A 127 -0.72 -6.70 4.29
C VAL A 127 0.64 -6.30 3.74
N THR A 128 0.64 -5.48 2.70
CA THR A 128 1.85 -4.79 2.25
C THR A 128 1.75 -3.30 2.51
N SER A 129 2.74 -2.76 3.20
CA SER A 129 2.81 -1.35 3.58
C SER A 129 3.81 -0.59 2.71
N VAL A 130 3.35 0.45 2.02
CA VAL A 130 4.16 1.31 1.13
C VAL A 130 4.34 2.66 1.81
N GLY A 131 5.57 3.02 2.20
CA GLY A 131 5.83 4.26 2.98
C GLY A 131 4.91 4.42 4.18
N GLY A 132 4.52 3.31 4.80
CA GLY A 132 3.44 3.32 5.78
C GLY A 132 3.87 4.00 7.07
N VAL A 133 2.96 4.73 7.71
CA VAL A 133 3.28 5.38 8.99
C VAL A 133 3.19 4.37 10.14
N ASN A 134 4.08 3.36 10.15
CA ASN A 134 3.98 2.22 11.08
C ASN A 134 4.56 2.49 12.46
N LYS A 135 5.45 3.47 12.62
CA LYS A 135 5.94 3.96 13.93
C LYS A 135 5.88 5.49 14.08
N GLY A 136 5.06 6.15 13.26
CA GLY A 136 4.82 7.58 13.33
C GLY A 136 5.60 8.40 12.31
N SER A 137 5.21 9.66 12.18
CA SER A 137 5.86 10.64 11.33
C SER A 137 6.30 11.83 12.17
N ARG A 138 7.57 12.25 12.02
CA ARG A 138 8.07 13.51 12.60
C ARG A 138 7.28 14.70 12.09
N VAL A 139 6.81 14.66 10.84
CA VAL A 139 5.97 15.72 10.26
C VAL A 139 4.61 15.78 10.96
N ALA A 140 4.02 14.63 11.31
CA ALA A 140 2.81 14.59 12.12
C ALA A 140 3.06 15.05 13.57
N ASP A 141 4.22 14.75 14.16
CA ASP A 141 4.61 15.28 15.46
C ASP A 141 4.68 16.82 15.45
N VAL A 142 5.23 17.41 14.37
CA VAL A 142 5.22 18.86 14.16
C VAL A 142 3.79 19.40 14.08
N LEU A 143 2.90 18.74 13.33
CA LEU A 143 1.50 19.16 13.17
C LEU A 143 0.72 19.24 14.48
N ILE A 144 0.99 18.33 15.41
CA ILE A 144 0.32 18.32 16.72
C ILE A 144 1.05 19.15 17.77
N GLY A 145 2.13 19.86 17.39
CA GLY A 145 2.92 20.69 18.30
C GLY A 145 3.79 19.91 19.29
N ALA A 146 4.11 18.64 18.98
CA ALA A 146 4.93 17.77 19.83
C ALA A 146 6.45 17.94 19.61
N VAL A 147 6.86 18.70 18.58
CA VAL A 147 8.27 19.02 18.30
C VAL A 147 8.53 20.48 18.70
N PRO A 148 9.37 20.75 19.73
CA PRO A 148 9.79 22.11 20.04
C PRO A 148 10.72 22.64 18.95
N ASP A 149 10.74 23.96 18.76
CA ASP A 149 11.70 24.67 17.89
C ASP A 149 11.65 24.27 16.40
N VAL A 150 10.49 23.92 15.86
CA VAL A 150 10.35 23.71 14.41
C VAL A 150 10.56 25.02 13.66
N THR A 151 11.31 24.98 12.56
CA THR A 151 11.52 26.18 11.74
C THR A 151 10.24 26.60 11.03
N TYR A 152 10.06 27.91 10.85
CA TYR A 152 8.91 28.47 10.13
C TYR A 152 8.76 27.89 8.71
N GLY A 153 9.88 27.53 8.06
CA GLY A 153 9.89 26.87 6.76
C GLY A 153 9.23 25.50 6.77
N VAL A 154 9.51 24.66 7.78
CA VAL A 154 8.87 23.34 7.93
C VAL A 154 7.37 23.50 8.18
N ALA A 155 6.98 24.40 9.08
CA ALA A 155 5.57 24.64 9.39
C ALA A 155 4.76 25.08 8.14
N ASN A 156 5.31 25.99 7.32
CA ASN A 156 4.67 26.41 6.08
C ASN A 156 4.61 25.32 5.02
N ALA A 157 5.67 24.52 4.86
CA ALA A 157 5.69 23.41 3.91
C ALA A 157 4.58 22.39 4.22
N VAL A 158 4.39 22.07 5.50
CA VAL A 158 3.30 21.20 5.95
C VAL A 158 1.93 21.81 5.64
N SER A 159 1.73 23.09 5.90
CA SER A 159 0.47 23.77 5.53
C SER A 159 0.23 23.76 4.03
N GLY A 160 1.27 23.97 3.21
CA GLY A 160 1.19 23.91 1.75
C GLY A 160 0.81 22.51 1.25
N PHE A 161 1.39 21.47 1.84
CA PHE A 161 1.06 20.08 1.55
C PHE A 161 -0.41 19.75 1.84
N ILE A 162 -0.94 20.21 2.98
CA ILE A 162 -2.36 20.03 3.33
C ILE A 162 -3.26 20.72 2.30
N SER A 163 -2.97 21.97 1.93
CA SER A 163 -3.75 22.71 0.94
C SER A 163 -3.70 22.07 -0.46
N PHE A 164 -2.57 21.47 -0.84
CA PHE A 164 -2.42 20.78 -2.12
C PHE A 164 -3.28 19.51 -2.20
N LEU A 165 -3.40 18.77 -1.09
CA LEU A 165 -4.12 17.50 -1.07
C LEU A 165 -5.59 17.60 -0.66
N SER A 166 -6.06 18.75 -0.17
CA SER A 166 -7.45 18.88 0.26
C SER A 166 -8.41 18.91 -0.94
N GLY A 167 -9.03 17.77 -1.24
CA GLY A 167 -10.23 17.66 -2.08
C GLY A 167 -11.53 18.00 -1.32
N SER A 168 -12.68 17.81 -1.97
CA SER A 168 -14.03 17.97 -1.38
C SER A 168 -14.65 16.59 -1.05
N PRO A 169 -14.53 16.08 0.19
CA PRO A 169 -14.93 14.72 0.50
C PRO A 169 -16.41 14.59 0.90
N THR A 170 -17.00 13.43 0.58
CA THR A 170 -18.35 13.01 1.00
C THR A 170 -18.36 12.22 2.31
N LEU A 171 -17.18 11.77 2.79
CA LEU A 171 -17.00 11.07 4.06
C LEU A 171 -16.61 12.04 5.20
N PRO A 172 -16.87 11.71 6.48
CA PRO A 172 -16.49 12.54 7.62
C PRO A 172 -14.98 12.76 7.71
N GLN A 173 -14.57 14.01 7.90
CA GLN A 173 -13.17 14.40 8.03
C GLN A 173 -12.84 14.89 9.44
N ASN A 174 -11.68 14.49 9.96
CA ASN A 174 -11.10 14.96 11.20
C ASN A 174 -9.58 15.01 11.07
N ALA A 175 -9.07 16.16 10.60
CA ALA A 175 -7.65 16.39 10.39
C ALA A 175 -6.83 16.25 11.69
N ARG A 176 -7.37 16.69 12.84
CA ARG A 176 -6.70 16.55 14.13
C ARG A 176 -6.56 15.10 14.55
N ALA A 177 -7.61 14.29 14.38
CA ALA A 177 -7.54 12.85 14.67
C ALA A 177 -6.55 12.13 13.75
N ALA A 178 -6.47 12.55 12.49
CA ALA A 178 -5.50 12.01 11.54
C ALA A 178 -4.06 12.35 11.94
N ALA A 179 -3.76 13.64 12.19
CA ALA A 179 -2.45 14.07 12.68
C ALA A 179 -2.07 13.39 14.00
N THR A 180 -3.02 13.24 14.92
CA THR A 180 -2.80 12.52 16.18
C THR A 180 -2.46 11.05 15.92
N SER A 181 -3.20 10.37 15.05
CA SER A 181 -2.96 8.95 14.74
C SER A 181 -1.60 8.71 14.06
N LEU A 182 -1.18 9.66 13.20
CA LEU A 182 0.06 9.59 12.44
C LEU A 182 1.29 10.10 13.22
N SER A 183 1.08 10.79 14.35
CA SER A 183 2.17 11.15 15.26
C SER A 183 2.86 9.91 15.82
N THR A 184 4.10 10.05 16.26
CA THR A 184 4.86 8.99 16.95
C THR A 184 4.08 8.45 18.15
N ALA A 185 3.56 9.34 19.00
CA ALA A 185 2.80 8.93 20.17
C ALA A 185 1.52 8.16 19.81
N GLY A 186 0.74 8.67 18.84
CA GLY A 186 -0.50 8.03 18.41
C GLY A 186 -0.28 6.70 17.70
N THR A 187 0.74 6.61 16.84
CA THR A 187 1.08 5.35 16.16
C THR A 187 1.59 4.30 17.16
N LEU A 188 2.38 4.69 18.17
CA LEU A 188 2.80 3.76 19.22
C LEU A 188 1.60 3.27 20.06
N ALA A 189 0.64 4.14 20.38
CA ALA A 189 -0.60 3.76 21.06
C ALA A 189 -1.53 2.90 20.19
N PHE A 190 -1.46 3.03 18.86
CA PHE A 190 -2.11 2.10 17.94
C PHE A 190 -1.39 0.75 17.91
N ASN A 191 -0.06 0.75 17.84
CA ASN A 191 0.76 -0.46 17.80
C ASN A 191 0.62 -1.33 19.05
N SER A 192 0.39 -0.75 20.22
CA SER A 192 0.15 -1.54 21.45
C SER A 192 -1.13 -2.40 21.37
N ARG A 193 -2.12 -1.96 20.58
CA ARG A 193 -3.39 -2.68 20.34
C ARG A 193 -3.35 -3.56 19.09
N HIS A 194 -2.55 -3.16 18.10
CA HIS A 194 -2.44 -3.83 16.79
C HIS A 194 -0.97 -4.16 16.44
N PRO A 195 -0.24 -4.95 17.25
CA PRO A 195 1.22 -5.11 17.13
C PRO A 195 1.67 -5.98 15.96
N GLN A 196 0.76 -6.64 15.25
CA GLN A 196 1.10 -7.67 14.27
C GLN A 196 1.96 -7.11 13.13
N GLY A 197 3.09 -7.77 12.88
CA GLY A 197 4.08 -7.39 11.87
C GLY A 197 4.95 -6.18 12.24
N VAL A 198 4.72 -5.48 13.36
CA VAL A 198 5.54 -4.31 13.73
C VAL A 198 6.89 -4.77 14.27
N PRO A 199 8.03 -4.21 13.80
CA PRO A 199 9.35 -4.53 14.36
C PRO A 199 9.43 -4.20 15.86
N THR A 200 10.04 -5.07 16.66
CA THR A 200 10.30 -4.79 18.08
C THR A 200 11.49 -3.84 18.28
N SER A 201 12.48 -3.89 17.39
CA SER A 201 13.61 -2.96 17.35
C SER A 201 13.28 -1.67 16.61
N ALA A 202 14.10 -0.63 16.76
CA ALA A 202 13.82 0.69 16.16
C ALA A 202 13.72 0.68 14.63
N CYS A 203 14.57 -0.10 13.94
CA CYS A 203 14.69 -0.11 12.47
C CYS A 203 14.89 -1.52 11.89
N GLY A 204 14.54 -2.57 12.64
CA GLY A 204 14.59 -3.94 12.13
C GLY A 204 13.34 -4.32 11.34
N GLU A 205 13.20 -5.61 11.09
CA GLU A 205 11.99 -6.20 10.53
C GLU A 205 11.04 -6.67 11.63
N GLY A 206 9.78 -6.89 11.29
CA GLY A 206 8.81 -7.54 12.17
C GLY A 206 8.54 -8.99 11.75
N ASP A 207 7.65 -9.67 12.46
CA ASP A 207 7.24 -11.03 12.08
C ASP A 207 6.64 -11.05 10.67
N TYR A 208 7.17 -11.92 9.81
CA TYR A 208 6.73 -11.99 8.40
C TYR A 208 5.32 -12.58 8.27
N GLN A 209 4.87 -13.35 9.28
CA GLN A 209 3.53 -13.91 9.32
C GLN A 209 3.00 -13.93 10.75
N VAL A 210 1.79 -13.43 10.96
CA VAL A 210 1.10 -13.48 12.25
C VAL A 210 -0.35 -13.90 12.04
N LYS A 211 -0.83 -14.92 12.78
CA LYS A 211 -2.20 -15.47 12.64
C LYS A 211 -2.60 -15.81 11.19
N GLY A 212 -1.64 -16.28 10.39
CA GLY A 212 -1.86 -16.65 8.98
C GLY A 212 -1.98 -15.47 8.00
N VAL A 213 -1.66 -14.24 8.44
CA VAL A 213 -1.54 -13.06 7.58
C VAL A 213 -0.07 -12.78 7.32
N TYR A 214 0.32 -12.62 6.06
CA TYR A 214 1.69 -12.23 5.68
C TYR A 214 1.88 -10.72 5.74
N TYR A 215 3.04 -10.25 6.18
CA TYR A 215 3.36 -8.83 6.31
C TYR A 215 4.60 -8.47 5.50
N PHE A 216 4.49 -7.41 4.70
CA PHE A 216 5.58 -6.86 3.90
C PHE A 216 5.61 -5.34 4.01
N SER A 217 6.77 -4.74 3.74
CA SER A 217 6.88 -3.31 3.53
C SER A 217 7.93 -2.94 2.49
N TRP A 218 7.74 -1.79 1.86
CA TRP A 218 8.82 -1.08 1.17
C TRP A 218 8.60 0.44 1.25
N SER A 219 9.64 1.22 1.06
CA SER A 219 9.56 2.69 1.07
C SER A 219 10.72 3.33 0.32
N GLY A 220 10.55 4.60 -0.03
CA GLY A 220 11.58 5.50 -0.48
C GLY A 220 12.40 6.12 0.67
N ALA A 221 13.54 6.70 0.30
CA ALA A 221 14.43 7.41 1.21
C ALA A 221 14.99 8.70 0.60
N GLN A 222 14.37 9.22 -0.47
CA GLN A 222 14.86 10.38 -1.18
C GLN A 222 13.74 11.41 -1.36
N PRO A 223 13.70 12.48 -0.54
CA PRO A 223 12.61 13.47 -0.57
C PRO A 223 12.55 14.34 -1.83
N TYR A 224 13.65 14.39 -2.61
CA TYR A 224 13.76 15.15 -3.86
C TYR A 224 14.35 14.26 -4.95
N THR A 225 13.56 13.99 -5.97
CA THR A 225 13.75 13.00 -7.03
C THR A 225 13.61 13.58 -8.42
N ASN A 226 12.76 14.59 -8.64
CA ASN A 226 12.52 15.18 -9.96
C ASN A 226 12.23 16.69 -9.89
N ALA A 227 13.06 17.49 -10.60
CA ALA A 227 12.91 18.95 -10.62
C ALA A 227 11.67 19.45 -11.38
N LEU A 228 11.00 18.60 -12.15
CA LEU A 228 9.76 18.92 -12.85
C LEU A 228 8.51 18.60 -12.02
N ASP A 229 8.66 17.90 -10.90
CA ASP A 229 7.57 17.61 -9.98
C ASP A 229 7.42 18.77 -8.98
N ALA A 230 6.20 19.33 -8.90
CA ALA A 230 5.92 20.47 -8.03
C ALA A 230 5.87 20.10 -6.53
N SER A 231 5.76 18.81 -6.20
CA SER A 231 5.71 18.32 -4.83
C SER A 231 7.10 18.18 -4.19
N ASP A 232 8.13 17.95 -5.00
CA ASP A 232 9.50 17.71 -4.57
C ASP A 232 10.09 18.80 -3.67
N PRO A 233 9.98 20.11 -3.98
CA PRO A 233 10.45 21.15 -3.07
C PRO A 233 9.75 21.12 -1.71
N VAL A 234 8.46 20.75 -1.66
CA VAL A 234 7.69 20.66 -0.42
C VAL A 234 8.13 19.45 0.40
N LEU A 235 8.34 18.31 -0.25
CA LEU A 235 8.82 17.08 0.38
C LEU A 235 10.27 17.25 0.90
N ALA A 236 11.13 17.95 0.16
CA ALA A 236 12.47 18.31 0.61
C ALA A 236 12.46 19.23 1.86
N LEU A 237 11.53 20.18 1.94
CA LEU A 237 11.40 21.05 3.11
C LEU A 237 10.86 20.31 4.33
N THR A 238 9.86 19.44 4.15
CA THR A 238 9.31 18.62 5.25
C THR A 238 10.30 17.57 5.76
N ALA A 239 11.19 17.09 4.89
CA ALA A 239 12.29 16.19 5.25
C ALA A 239 13.22 16.75 6.35
N LEU A 240 13.30 18.08 6.51
CA LEU A 240 14.10 18.70 7.56
C LEU A 240 13.63 18.33 8.98
N ALA A 241 12.36 17.93 9.14
CA ALA A 241 11.82 17.44 10.42
C ALA A 241 12.49 16.13 10.91
N PHE A 242 13.21 15.43 10.04
CA PHE A 242 13.84 14.15 10.33
C PHE A 242 15.31 14.26 10.76
N ASN A 243 15.87 15.47 10.89
CA ASN A 243 17.23 15.71 11.37
C ASN A 243 18.30 14.85 10.66
N GLY A 244 18.18 14.67 9.34
CA GLY A 244 19.12 13.90 8.51
C GLY A 244 18.89 12.40 8.47
N ALA A 245 17.88 11.86 9.17
CA ALA A 245 17.49 10.45 8.99
C ALA A 245 16.93 10.20 7.58
N LYS A 246 17.19 9.02 7.00
CA LYS A 246 16.61 8.59 5.71
C LYS A 246 15.08 8.66 5.78
N ASN A 247 14.47 9.33 4.80
CA ASN A 247 13.03 9.56 4.75
C ASN A 247 12.58 9.89 3.32
N ASP A 248 11.29 9.75 3.06
CA ASP A 248 10.64 10.03 1.77
C ASP A 248 10.05 11.46 1.69
N GLY A 249 10.34 12.31 2.69
CA GLY A 249 9.75 13.64 2.90
C GLY A 249 8.72 13.67 4.03
N LEU A 250 8.01 12.56 4.28
CA LEU A 250 6.91 12.50 5.25
C LEU A 250 7.01 11.34 6.24
N VAL A 251 7.77 10.30 5.93
CA VAL A 251 7.98 9.11 6.75
C VAL A 251 9.46 8.71 6.66
N SER A 252 10.07 8.41 7.80
CA SER A 252 11.43 7.87 7.81
C SER A 252 11.43 6.41 7.40
N SER A 253 12.48 5.94 6.71
CA SER A 253 12.63 4.53 6.28
C SER A 253 12.32 3.55 7.42
N CYS A 254 12.94 3.71 8.59
CA CYS A 254 12.73 2.86 9.76
C CYS A 254 11.27 2.82 10.27
N SER A 255 10.56 3.95 10.17
CA SER A 255 9.15 4.02 10.58
C SER A 255 8.22 3.32 9.59
N SER A 256 8.66 3.12 8.34
CA SER A 256 7.90 2.41 7.32
C SER A 256 7.87 0.89 7.49
N HIS A 257 8.81 0.33 8.27
CA HIS A 257 9.00 -1.11 8.38
C HIS A 257 7.78 -1.85 8.94
N LEU A 258 7.40 -2.92 8.24
CA LEU A 258 6.35 -3.85 8.64
C LEU A 258 6.64 -5.24 8.05
N GLY A 259 6.67 -6.27 8.90
CA GLY A 259 6.98 -7.63 8.52
C GLY A 259 8.31 -7.69 7.78
N ARG A 260 8.30 -8.34 6.61
CA ARG A 260 9.46 -8.42 5.73
C ARG A 260 9.64 -7.12 4.94
N VAL A 261 10.74 -6.42 5.21
CA VAL A 261 11.16 -5.23 4.47
C VAL A 261 11.77 -5.67 3.15
N ILE A 262 11.09 -5.36 2.05
CA ILE A 262 11.57 -5.66 0.69
C ILE A 262 12.73 -4.74 0.36
N ARG A 263 12.54 -3.44 0.61
CA ARG A 263 13.57 -2.38 0.51
C ARG A 263 12.99 -1.08 1.09
N ASP A 264 13.77 -0.32 1.83
CA ASP A 264 13.36 0.92 2.52
C ASP A 264 14.14 2.15 2.03
N ASP A 265 14.96 1.98 1.00
CA ASP A 265 15.84 2.99 0.43
C ASP A 265 15.71 3.12 -1.09
N TYR A 266 14.50 2.93 -1.63
CA TYR A 266 14.21 3.37 -2.99
C TYR A 266 14.51 4.87 -3.13
N ALA A 267 15.05 5.28 -4.28
CA ALA A 267 15.28 6.69 -4.62
C ALA A 267 13.97 7.37 -5.06
N LEU A 268 12.96 7.26 -4.20
CA LEU A 268 11.58 7.74 -4.34
C LEU A 268 11.25 8.66 -3.16
N ASN A 269 10.47 9.70 -3.42
CA ASN A 269 9.80 10.49 -2.39
C ASN A 269 8.42 9.88 -2.07
N HIS A 270 7.68 10.47 -1.11
CA HIS A 270 6.42 9.91 -0.63
C HIS A 270 5.30 9.86 -1.69
N LEU A 271 5.33 10.72 -2.70
CA LEU A 271 4.34 10.71 -3.79
C LEU A 271 4.78 9.82 -4.96
N ASP A 272 6.09 9.73 -5.21
CA ASP A 272 6.66 8.78 -6.16
C ASP A 272 6.23 7.34 -5.83
N GLU A 273 6.10 6.99 -4.54
CA GLU A 273 5.66 5.67 -4.09
C GLU A 273 4.28 5.24 -4.61
N VAL A 274 3.45 6.18 -5.05
CA VAL A 274 2.16 5.95 -5.73
C VAL A 274 2.14 6.46 -7.17
N ASN A 275 3.34 6.62 -7.74
CA ASN A 275 3.59 7.10 -9.10
C ASN A 275 3.03 8.52 -9.35
N GLN A 276 3.03 9.35 -8.32
CA GLN A 276 2.64 10.76 -8.37
C GLN A 276 3.88 11.67 -8.35
N LEU A 277 3.82 12.87 -8.94
CA LEU A 277 2.67 13.42 -9.66
C LEU A 277 2.59 12.91 -11.10
N ILE A 278 1.45 12.32 -11.49
CA ILE A 278 1.12 11.89 -12.86
C ILE A 278 2.24 11.12 -13.58
N GLY A 279 3.00 10.30 -12.85
CA GLY A 279 4.08 9.46 -13.37
C GLY A 279 5.44 10.17 -13.51
N ILE A 280 5.56 11.43 -13.11
CA ILE A 280 6.83 12.14 -13.04
C ILE A 280 7.53 11.67 -11.76
N THR A 281 8.44 10.72 -11.90
CA THR A 281 9.21 10.16 -10.79
C THR A 281 10.71 10.18 -11.09
N ASN A 282 11.55 9.62 -10.22
CA ASN A 282 12.97 9.50 -10.46
C ASN A 282 13.29 8.64 -11.69
N LEU A 283 13.91 9.23 -12.72
CA LEU A 283 14.29 8.54 -13.96
C LEU A 283 15.41 7.49 -13.79
N PHE A 284 16.15 7.56 -12.69
CA PHE A 284 17.28 6.66 -12.40
C PHE A 284 16.91 5.57 -11.39
N GLU A 285 15.65 5.49 -10.99
CA GLU A 285 15.12 4.46 -10.11
C GLU A 285 14.16 3.53 -10.88
N THR A 286 13.93 2.36 -10.29
CA THR A 286 12.87 1.44 -10.68
C THR A 286 11.53 2.17 -10.67
N ASN A 287 10.82 2.14 -11.80
CA ASN A 287 9.48 2.72 -11.88
C ASN A 287 8.56 2.15 -10.78
N PRO A 288 7.84 2.98 -10.01
CA PRO A 288 6.96 2.54 -8.93
C PRO A 288 5.93 1.49 -9.37
N VAL A 289 5.34 1.63 -10.56
CA VAL A 289 4.39 0.66 -11.12
C VAL A 289 5.00 -0.74 -11.24
N THR A 290 6.29 -0.82 -11.60
CA THR A 290 7.04 -2.09 -11.65
C THR A 290 7.18 -2.71 -10.27
N ILE A 291 7.40 -1.90 -9.22
CA ILE A 291 7.52 -2.38 -7.83
C ILE A 291 6.21 -3.03 -7.37
N TYR A 292 5.05 -2.41 -7.64
CA TYR A 292 3.75 -3.01 -7.34
C TYR A 292 3.53 -4.33 -8.09
N ARG A 293 3.90 -4.39 -9.39
CA ARG A 293 3.79 -5.62 -10.18
C ARG A 293 4.68 -6.74 -9.64
N GLN A 294 5.91 -6.42 -9.24
CA GLN A 294 6.83 -7.37 -8.61
C GLN A 294 6.28 -7.86 -7.26
N GLN A 295 5.65 -6.98 -6.48
CA GLN A 295 5.01 -7.41 -5.24
C GLN A 295 3.81 -8.32 -5.50
N ALA A 296 2.94 -8.01 -6.47
CA ALA A 296 1.85 -8.90 -6.84
C ALA A 296 2.35 -10.28 -7.29
N ASN A 297 3.44 -10.32 -8.07
CA ASN A 297 4.09 -11.57 -8.46
C ASN A 297 4.68 -12.33 -7.25
N ARG A 298 5.25 -11.62 -6.26
CA ARG A 298 5.71 -12.21 -5.00
C ARG A 298 4.55 -12.86 -4.23
N LEU A 299 3.41 -12.19 -4.14
CA LEU A 299 2.20 -12.72 -3.49
C LEU A 299 1.68 -13.96 -4.23
N GLN A 300 1.61 -13.90 -5.57
CA GLN A 300 1.25 -15.05 -6.41
C GLN A 300 2.18 -16.24 -6.16
N GLY A 301 3.50 -16.02 -6.10
CA GLY A 301 4.49 -17.05 -5.80
C GLY A 301 4.35 -17.70 -4.42
N LEU A 302 3.67 -17.02 -3.49
CA LEU A 302 3.32 -17.55 -2.16
C LEU A 302 1.95 -18.23 -2.13
N GLY A 303 1.24 -18.31 -3.26
CA GLY A 303 -0.12 -18.83 -3.34
C GLY A 303 -1.18 -17.92 -2.72
N LEU A 304 -0.87 -16.64 -2.58
CA LEU A 304 -1.73 -15.57 -2.08
C LEU A 304 -2.40 -14.82 -3.23
#